data_AF-L0L181-F1
#
_entry.id   AF-L0L181-F1
#
_cell.length_a   1.000
_cell.length_b   1.000
_cell.length_c   1.000
_cell.angle_alpha   90.00
_cell.angle_beta   90.00
_cell.angle_gamma   90.00
#
_symmetry.space_group_name_H-M   'P 1'
#
loop_
_entity.id
_entity.type
_entity.pdbx_description
1 polymer ?
#
loop_
_entity_poly.entity_id
_entity_poly.type
_entity_poly.pdbx_seq_one_letter_code
_entity_poly.pdbx_strand_id
1 'polypeptide(L)'
;MFVLETIEDRVRERLIKYLSRDDTGIRKVVLQLFLEGDKFTTGDVYGYLNKTDFNVSYRGVSAMVGLMNTRLGILSIDVTGDHNIYLLKEDYRDVVRSVLENY
;
A
#
# COMPACT_ATOMS: atom_id res chain seq x y z
N MET A 1 -30.42 11.11 -10.89
CA MET A 1 -29.60 10.04 -11.49
C MET A 1 -28.70 9.51 -10.39
N PHE A 2 -28.97 8.32 -9.86
CA PHE A 2 -28.08 7.67 -8.89
C PHE A 2 -26.97 6.99 -9.68
N VAL A 3 -25.75 7.51 -9.61
CA VAL A 3 -24.57 6.79 -10.09
C VAL A 3 -24.25 5.74 -9.04
N LEU A 4 -24.27 4.46 -9.42
CA LEU A 4 -23.79 3.40 -8.56
C LEU A 4 -22.28 3.57 -8.42
N GLU A 5 -21.83 3.75 -7.18
CA GLU A 5 -20.41 3.83 -6.84
C GLU A 5 -19.73 2.49 -7.20
N THR A 6 -18.67 2.55 -8.00
CA THR A 6 -17.93 1.35 -8.40
C THR A 6 -17.01 0.86 -7.28
N ILE A 7 -16.53 -0.38 -7.37
CA ILE A 7 -15.50 -0.89 -6.46
C ILE A 7 -14.24 -0.02 -6.53
N GLU A 8 -13.91 0.47 -7.73
CA GLU A 8 -12.77 1.35 -7.96
C GLU A 8 -12.92 2.68 -7.21
N ASP A 9 -14.09 3.31 -7.26
CA ASP A 9 -14.38 4.56 -6.55
C ASP A 9 -14.18 4.39 -5.03
N ARG A 10 -14.68 3.28 -4.48
CA ARG A 10 -14.51 2.96 -3.05
C ARG A 10 -13.04 2.71 -2.68
N VAL A 11 -12.26 2.10 -3.57
CA VAL A 11 -10.81 1.90 -3.36
C VAL A 11 -10.08 3.24 -3.42
N ARG A 12 -10.42 4.08 -4.38
CA ARG A 12 -9.88 5.43 -4.56
C ARG A 12 -10.12 6.29 -3.33
N GLU A 13 -11.34 6.29 -2.78
CA GLU A 13 -11.65 7.03 -1.55
C GLU A 13 -10.79 6.55 -0.37
N ARG A 14 -10.63 5.24 -0.20
CA ARG A 14 -9.78 4.67 0.86
C ARG A 14 -8.31 5.02 0.69
N LEU A 15 -7.80 5.02 -0.56
CA LEU A 15 -6.43 5.42 -0.89
C LEU A 15 -6.19 6.90 -0.57
N ILE A 16 -7.06 7.80 -1.04
CA ILE A 16 -6.95 9.25 -0.77
C ILE A 16 -6.99 9.51 0.74
N LYS A 17 -7.92 8.87 1.45
CA LYS A 17 -8.03 9.00 2.91
C LYS A 17 -6.80 8.46 3.64
N TYR A 18 -6.22 7.36 3.15
CA TYR A 18 -4.99 6.78 3.72
C TYR A 18 -3.78 7.69 3.49
N LEU A 19 -3.64 8.26 2.29
CA LEU A 19 -2.56 9.18 1.94
C LEU A 19 -2.72 10.55 2.63
N SER A 20 -3.94 11.06 2.83
CA SER A 20 -4.21 12.33 3.53
C SER A 20 -3.67 12.43 4.96
N ARG A 21 -3.20 11.31 5.52
CA ARG A 21 -2.60 11.21 6.86
C ARG A 21 -1.12 10.80 6.78
N ASP A 22 -0.48 11.04 5.65
CA ASP A 22 0.91 10.70 5.35
C ASP A 22 1.81 11.93 5.50
N ASP A 23 2.01 12.39 6.73
CA ASP A 23 2.79 13.61 7.00
C ASP A 23 4.28 13.48 6.63
N THR A 24 4.76 12.25 6.42
CA THR A 24 6.15 11.95 6.12
C THR A 24 6.39 11.53 4.66
N GLY A 25 5.33 11.28 3.88
CA GLY A 25 5.45 10.72 2.52
C GLY A 25 5.81 9.22 2.45
N ILE A 26 5.86 8.53 3.59
CA ILE A 26 6.30 7.14 3.66
C ILE A 26 5.28 6.20 3.03
N ARG A 27 3.98 6.49 3.18
CA ARG A 27 2.90 5.66 2.62
C ARG A 27 2.88 5.77 1.11
N LYS A 28 3.11 6.97 0.57
CA LYS A 28 3.28 7.20 -0.87
C LYS A 28 4.42 6.34 -1.42
N VAL A 29 5.59 6.37 -0.78
CA VAL A 29 6.75 5.58 -1.21
C VAL A 29 6.49 4.08 -1.14
N VAL A 30 5.83 3.58 -0.10
CA VAL A 30 5.50 2.15 0.00
C VAL A 30 4.46 1.74 -1.06
N LEU A 31 3.46 2.57 -1.35
CA LEU A 31 2.50 2.29 -2.44
C LEU A 31 3.20 2.27 -3.81
N GLN A 32 4.15 3.17 -4.05
CA GLN A 32 4.98 3.16 -5.25
C GLN A 32 5.77 1.85 -5.37
N LEU A 33 6.39 1.39 -4.27
CA LEU A 33 7.12 0.12 -4.22
C LEU A 33 6.23 -1.07 -4.62
N PHE A 34 5.01 -1.16 -4.07
CA PHE A 34 4.05 -2.20 -4.44
C PHE A 34 3.54 -2.07 -5.89
N LEU A 35 3.44 -0.86 -6.42
CA LEU A 35 3.04 -0.62 -7.80
C LEU A 35 4.13 -1.03 -8.79
N GLU A 36 5.40 -0.75 -8.49
CA GLU A 36 6.52 -1.04 -9.40
C GLU A 36 7.04 -2.47 -9.28
N GLY A 37 6.88 -3.09 -8.10
CA GLY A 37 7.32 -4.46 -7.84
C GLY A 37 6.24 -5.52 -8.02
N ASP A 38 6.61 -6.73 -7.59
CA ASP A 38 5.74 -7.91 -7.55
C ASP A 38 5.35 -8.19 -6.09
N LYS A 39 6.15 -9.01 -5.39
CA LYS A 39 5.84 -9.52 -4.06
C LYS A 39 6.81 -9.00 -3.02
N PHE A 40 6.31 -8.65 -1.84
CA PHE A 40 7.12 -8.15 -0.74
C PHE A 40 6.68 -8.75 0.59
N THR A 41 7.65 -9.10 1.43
CA THR A 41 7.44 -9.29 2.86
C THR A 41 7.53 -7.95 3.60
N THR A 42 7.10 -7.90 4.86
CA THR A 42 7.38 -6.76 5.74
C THR A 42 8.88 -6.48 5.86
N GLY A 43 9.71 -7.52 5.81
CA GLY A 43 11.17 -7.40 5.85
C GLY A 43 11.72 -6.68 4.62
N ASP A 44 11.19 -6.98 3.44
CA ASP A 44 11.59 -6.32 2.20
C ASP A 44 11.22 -4.83 2.21
N VAL A 45 10.00 -4.51 2.64
CA VAL A 45 9.54 -3.12 2.79
C VAL A 45 10.41 -2.36 3.79
N TYR A 46 10.71 -2.97 4.95
CA TYR A 46 11.60 -2.36 5.94
C TYR A 46 13.01 -2.16 5.37
N GLY A 47 13.58 -3.17 4.70
CA GLY A 47 14.90 -3.09 4.10
C GLY A 47 15.00 -2.04 3.00
N TYR A 48 13.92 -1.84 2.23
CA TYR A 48 13.83 -0.76 1.24
C TYR A 48 13.82 0.61 1.93
N LEU A 49 12.92 0.82 2.90
CA LEU A 49 12.79 2.09 3.61
C LEU A 49 14.05 2.45 4.41
N ASN A 50 14.72 1.47 5.01
CA ASN A 50 15.94 1.68 5.78
C ASN A 50 17.16 2.07 4.90
N LYS A 51 17.04 1.97 3.57
CA LYS A 51 18.04 2.48 2.61
C LYS A 51 17.74 3.91 2.13
N THR A 52 16.59 4.46 2.52
CA THR A 52 16.21 5.85 2.24
C THR A 52 16.55 6.76 3.43
N ASP A 53 16.11 8.01 3.38
CA ASP A 53 16.24 8.99 4.46
C ASP A 53 15.16 8.84 5.56
N PHE A 54 14.23 7.88 5.42
CA PHE A 54 13.22 7.64 6.45
C PHE A 54 13.80 7.01 7.72
N ASN A 55 13.50 7.62 8.86
CA ASN A 55 13.76 7.01 10.17
C ASN A 55 12.63 6.05 10.55
N VAL A 56 12.81 4.76 10.27
CA VAL A 56 11.79 3.73 10.46
C VAL A 56 12.24 2.65 11.44
N SER A 57 11.27 2.13 12.19
CA SER A 57 11.45 0.88 12.95
C SER A 57 10.73 -0.26 12.25
N TYR A 58 11.23 -1.49 12.39
CA TYR A 58 10.56 -2.68 11.87
C TYR A 58 9.10 -2.79 12.35
N ARG A 59 8.86 -2.48 13.64
CA ARG A 59 7.50 -2.48 14.22
C ARG A 59 6.60 -1.45 13.53
N GLY A 60 7.11 -0.25 13.26
CA GLY A 60 6.37 0.79 12.54
C GLY A 60 6.01 0.37 11.12
N VAL A 61 6.96 -0.23 10.40
CA VAL A 61 6.72 -0.76 9.04
C VAL A 61 5.71 -1.90 9.06
N SER A 62 5.84 -2.84 10.00
CA SER A 62 4.89 -3.94 10.18
C SER A 62 3.46 -3.44 10.41
N ALA A 63 3.28 -2.45 11.28
CA ALA A 63 1.97 -1.83 11.52
C ALA A 63 1.43 -1.13 10.25
N MET A 64 2.30 -0.44 9.50
CA MET A 64 1.92 0.24 8.26
C MET A 64 1.46 -0.73 7.17
N VAL A 65 2.22 -1.79 6.92
CA VAL A 65 1.87 -2.83 5.94
C VAL A 65 0.59 -3.56 6.35
N GLY A 66 0.43 -3.87 7.64
CA GLY A 66 -0.81 -4.47 8.16
C GLY A 66 -2.03 -3.56 7.97
N LEU A 67 -1.89 -2.26 8.22
CA LEU A 67 -2.96 -1.28 7.97
C LEU A 67 -3.25 -1.14 6.48
N MET A 68 -2.23 -1.16 5.62
CA MET A 68 -2.39 -1.11 4.17
C MET A 68 -3.20 -2.31 3.68
N ASN A 69 -2.84 -3.53 4.12
CA ASN A 69 -3.55 -4.76 3.78
C ASN A 69 -5.02 -4.72 4.23
N THR A 70 -5.26 -4.39 5.50
CA THR A 70 -6.61 -4.48 6.09
C THR A 70 -7.53 -3.32 5.73
N ARG A 71 -7.01 -2.09 5.58
CA ARG A 71 -7.85 -0.90 5.33
C ARG A 71 -8.06 -0.59 3.86
N LEU A 72 -7.08 -0.86 3.00
CA LEU A 72 -7.23 -0.56 1.57
C LEU A 72 -7.91 -1.71 0.84
N GLY A 73 -7.65 -2.96 1.24
CA GLY A 73 -8.17 -4.17 0.57
C GLY A 73 -7.52 -4.44 -0.78
N ILE A 74 -6.46 -3.71 -1.12
CA ILE A 74 -5.79 -3.78 -2.43
C ILE A 74 -4.71 -4.86 -2.52
N LEU A 75 -4.27 -5.38 -1.38
CA LEU A 75 -3.24 -6.42 -1.32
C LEU A 75 -3.87 -7.81 -1.26
N SER A 76 -3.26 -8.78 -1.91
CA SER A 76 -3.37 -10.20 -1.56
C SER A 76 -2.27 -10.55 -0.57
N ILE A 77 -2.52 -11.58 0.24
CA ILE A 77 -1.58 -12.06 1.25
C ILE A 77 -1.43 -13.58 1.14
N ASP A 78 -0.19 -14.05 1.11
CA ASP A 78 0.16 -15.46 1.28
C ASP A 78 0.77 -15.64 2.68
N VAL A 79 0.18 -16.56 3.46
CA VAL A 79 0.53 -16.85 4.86
C VAL A 79 1.07 -18.27 5.04
N THR A 80 1.42 -18.95 3.95
CA THR A 80 1.83 -20.37 3.99
C THR A 80 3.28 -20.59 4.43
N GLY A 81 4.13 -19.56 4.34
CA GLY A 81 5.54 -19.61 4.75
C GLY A 81 5.83 -18.94 6.09
N ASP A 82 7.12 -18.86 6.43
CA ASP A 82 7.60 -18.24 7.69
C ASP A 82 7.29 -16.73 7.77
N HIS A 83 7.05 -16.10 6.63
CA HIS A 83 6.73 -14.68 6.51
C HIS A 83 5.54 -14.47 5.57
N ASN A 84 4.68 -13.51 5.93
CA ASN A 84 3.60 -13.08 5.07
C ASN A 84 4.16 -12.38 3.82
N ILE A 85 3.68 -12.79 2.66
CA ILE A 85 4.01 -12.18 1.37
C ILE A 85 2.80 -11.37 0.91
N TYR A 86 3.03 -10.11 0.57
CA TYR A 86 2.02 -9.17 0.11
C TYR A 86 2.24 -8.86 -1.38
N LEU A 87 1.15 -8.78 -2.14
CA LEU A 87 1.16 -8.43 -3.56
C LEU A 87 0.02 -7.47 -3.85
N LEU A 88 0.29 -6.42 -4.64
CA LEU A 88 -0.78 -5.57 -5.17
C LEU A 88 -1.60 -6.35 -6.18
N LYS A 89 -2.92 -6.46 -5.97
CA LYS A 89 -3.81 -7.13 -6.92
C LYS A 89 -3.84 -6.37 -8.24
N GLU A 90 -3.76 -7.10 -9.35
CA GLU A 90 -3.74 -6.54 -10.71
C GLU A 90 -4.90 -5.58 -10.96
N ASP A 91 -6.13 -5.96 -10.57
CA ASP A 91 -7.34 -5.15 -10.75
C ASP A 91 -7.29 -3.78 -10.05
N TYR A 92 -6.36 -3.57 -9.12
CA TYR A 92 -6.20 -2.30 -8.40
C TYR A 92 -4.97 -1.49 -8.80
N ARG A 93 -4.15 -1.98 -9.75
CA ARG A 93 -2.93 -1.27 -10.18
C ARG A 93 -3.24 0.08 -10.81
N ASP A 94 -4.25 0.15 -11.66
CA ASP A 94 -4.60 1.38 -12.38
C ASP A 94 -5.15 2.46 -11.45
N VAL A 95 -5.99 2.11 -10.48
CA VAL A 95 -6.49 3.07 -9.49
C VAL A 95 -5.38 3.56 -8.56
N VAL A 96 -4.47 2.68 -8.14
CA VAL A 96 -3.30 3.07 -7.34
C VAL A 96 -2.41 4.03 -8.12
N ARG A 97 -2.08 3.70 -9.38
CA ARG A 97 -1.29 4.58 -10.25
C ARG A 97 -1.95 5.95 -10.41
N SER A 98 -3.24 5.96 -10.78
CA SER A 98 -4.02 7.18 -10.97
C SER A 98 -4.05 8.04 -9.71
N VAL A 99 -4.18 7.45 -8.52
CA VAL A 99 -4.14 8.21 -7.26
C VAL A 99 -2.74 8.79 -7.02
N LEU A 100 -1.67 7.99 -7.17
CA LEU A 100 -0.30 8.43 -6.90
C LEU A 100 0.17 9.56 -7.84
N GLU A 101 -0.28 9.56 -9.09
CA GLU A 101 0.02 10.62 -10.08
C GLU A 101 -0.69 11.95 -9.77
N ASN A 102 -1.80 11.91 -9.02
CA ASN A 102 -2.66 13.07 -8.73
C ASN A 102 -2.67 13.44 -7.23
N TYR A 103 -1.70 12.95 -6.45
CA TYR A 103 -1.55 13.18 -5.01
C TYR A 103 -0.25 13.92 -4.69
#